data_AF-A0A7S0V8L4-F1
#
_entry.id   AF-A0A7S0V8L4-F1
#
_cell.length_a   1.000
_cell.length_b   1.000
_cell.length_c   1.000
_cell.angle_alpha   90.00
_cell.angle_beta   90.00
_cell.angle_gamma   90.00
#
_symmetry.space_group_name_H-M   'P 1'
#
loop_
_entity.id
_entity.type
_entity.pdbx_description
1 polymer ?
#
loop_
_entity_poly.entity_id
_entity_poly.type
_entity_poly.pdbx_seq_one_letter_code
_entity_poly.pdbx_strand_id
1 'polypeptide(L)'
;FAVPGDRLPLRVQAPQVFDPRIGQSTPSPAATNTLTVTFAASFALHPSTGSFVRISNLTGASFPTGVMAVLNASSPGHAHRFAHAPGDTAGYSGYWDDAAKELMLYVVAPLDVATPYAVAFRVENPPAEQGPPTAPGGG
;
A
#
# COMPACT_ATOMS: atom_id res chain seq x y z
N PHE A 1 14.46 21.43 42.17
CA PHE A 1 13.86 20.09 42.25
C PHE A 1 13.69 19.57 40.84
N ALA A 2 14.48 18.57 40.45
CA ALA A 2 14.38 17.92 39.14
C ALA A 2 13.94 16.47 39.38
N VAL A 3 12.84 16.07 38.75
CA VAL A 3 12.36 14.68 38.78
C VAL A 3 13.02 13.94 37.60
N PRO A 4 13.78 12.87 37.84
CA PRO A 4 14.26 11.97 36.79
C PRO A 4 13.08 11.14 36.26
N GLY A 5 12.75 11.22 34.96
CA GLY A 5 11.72 10.33 34.40
C GLY A 5 11.18 10.63 32.99
N ASP A 6 11.10 11.88 32.56
CA ASP A 6 10.24 12.20 31.41
C ASP A 6 11.00 12.52 30.12
N ARG A 7 11.73 11.52 29.60
CA ARG A 7 12.09 11.47 28.18
C ARG A 7 11.83 10.08 27.64
N LEU A 8 10.57 9.67 27.63
CA LEU A 8 10.15 8.55 26.80
C LEU A 8 10.41 8.95 25.34
N PRO A 9 11.27 8.24 24.60
CA PRO A 9 11.51 8.54 23.19
C PRO A 9 10.20 8.45 22.40
N LEU A 10 10.07 9.30 21.39
CA LEU A 10 8.91 9.39 20.50
C LEU A 10 8.46 8.00 20.05
N ARG A 11 7.35 7.51 20.61
CA ARG A 11 6.80 6.20 20.28
C ARG A 11 6.14 6.33 18.91
N VAL A 12 6.87 6.00 17.85
CA VAL A 12 6.30 5.83 16.51
C VAL A 12 5.29 4.68 16.63
N GLN A 13 3.99 5.01 16.73
CA GLN A 13 2.96 4.00 16.54
C GLN A 13 2.98 3.61 15.08
N ALA A 14 3.54 2.43 14.80
CA ALA A 14 3.43 1.81 13.49
C ALA A 14 1.93 1.74 13.12
N PRO A 15 1.53 2.17 11.91
CA PRO A 15 0.16 2.01 11.44
C PRO A 15 -0.27 0.55 11.58
N GLN A 16 -1.37 0.30 12.29
CA GLN A 16 -1.94 -1.05 12.35
C GLN A 16 -2.78 -1.28 11.09
N VAL A 17 -2.37 -2.24 10.27
CA VAL A 17 -3.14 -2.73 9.13
C VAL A 17 -4.15 -3.74 9.66
N PHE A 18 -5.46 -3.45 9.53
CA PHE A 18 -6.53 -4.39 9.85
C PHE A 18 -7.03 -5.07 8.57
N ASP A 19 -7.10 -6.41 8.59
CA ASP A 19 -7.71 -7.28 7.56
C ASP A 19 -7.20 -7.07 6.11
N PRO A 20 -5.89 -7.24 5.80
CA PRO A 20 -5.42 -7.22 4.42
C PRO A 20 -5.93 -8.47 3.67
N ARG A 21 -7.07 -8.35 2.99
CA ARG A 21 -7.57 -9.38 2.08
C ARG A 21 -6.99 -9.17 0.69
N ILE A 22 -5.95 -9.95 0.37
CA ILE A 22 -5.48 -10.09 -1.00
C ILE A 22 -6.34 -11.15 -1.69
N GLY A 23 -7.33 -10.70 -2.46
CA GLY A 23 -8.17 -11.56 -3.30
C GLY A 23 -7.67 -11.55 -4.74
N GLN A 24 -7.42 -12.73 -5.30
CA GLN A 24 -7.01 -12.94 -6.70
C GLN A 24 -8.25 -13.35 -7.50
N SER A 25 -8.55 -12.70 -8.64
CA SER A 25 -9.71 -13.12 -9.47
C SER A 25 -9.43 -14.37 -10.31
N THR A 26 -8.16 -14.70 -10.58
CA THR A 26 -7.76 -15.80 -11.47
C THR A 26 -6.34 -16.29 -11.13
N PRO A 27 -6.12 -17.60 -10.90
CA PRO A 27 -4.80 -18.15 -10.55
C PRO A 27 -3.95 -18.43 -11.80
N SER A 28 -4.10 -17.64 -12.87
CA SER A 28 -3.41 -17.88 -14.13
C SER A 28 -2.09 -17.09 -14.20
N PRO A 29 -1.00 -17.66 -14.74
CA PRO A 29 0.20 -16.90 -15.07
C PRO A 29 -0.17 -15.65 -15.90
N ALA A 30 0.47 -14.50 -15.61
CA ALA A 30 0.16 -13.21 -16.23
C ALA A 30 -1.28 -12.68 -16.01
N ALA A 31 -2.02 -13.18 -15.00
CA ALA A 31 -3.29 -12.60 -14.61
C ALA A 31 -3.11 -11.29 -13.82
N THR A 32 -3.96 -10.32 -14.12
CA THR A 32 -4.06 -9.06 -13.36
C THR A 32 -4.83 -9.28 -12.06
N ASN A 33 -4.18 -9.06 -10.91
CA ASN A 33 -4.77 -9.05 -9.58
C ASN A 33 -5.06 -7.62 -9.13
N THR A 34 -6.24 -7.43 -8.52
CA THR A 34 -6.60 -6.17 -7.88
C THR A 34 -6.37 -6.29 -6.38
N LEU A 35 -5.34 -5.62 -5.87
CA LEU A 35 -5.04 -5.54 -4.44
C LEU A 35 -5.83 -4.39 -3.83
N THR A 36 -6.50 -4.64 -2.71
CA THR A 36 -7.21 -3.62 -1.92
C THR A 36 -6.51 -3.44 -0.59
N VAL A 37 -6.21 -2.20 -0.23
CA VAL A 37 -5.53 -1.84 1.02
C VAL A 37 -6.41 -0.87 1.79
N THR A 38 -6.73 -1.23 3.03
CA THR A 38 -7.44 -0.37 3.98
C THR A 38 -6.50 0.00 5.13
N PHE A 39 -6.41 1.29 5.44
CA PHE A 39 -5.60 1.80 6.54
C PHE A 39 -6.27 3.01 7.18
N ALA A 40 -5.88 3.31 8.43
CA ALA A 40 -6.27 4.53 9.12
C ALA A 40 -5.02 5.17 9.74
N ALA A 41 -4.90 6.49 9.63
CA ALA A 41 -3.81 7.22 10.25
C ALA A 41 -4.13 7.55 11.71
N SER A 42 -3.17 7.39 12.61
CA SER A 42 -3.29 7.76 14.03
C SER A 42 -3.18 9.27 14.28
N PHE A 43 -2.81 10.05 13.26
CA PHE A 43 -2.71 11.49 13.26
C PHE A 43 -3.12 12.03 11.88
N ALA A 44 -3.52 13.30 11.82
CA ALA A 44 -3.96 13.91 10.56
C ALA A 44 -2.75 14.02 9.62
N LEU A 45 -2.89 13.51 8.39
CA LEU A 45 -1.88 13.66 7.35
C LEU A 45 -2.27 14.83 6.45
N HIS A 46 -1.40 15.81 6.30
CA HIS A 46 -1.65 16.98 5.47
C HIS A 46 -0.70 17.00 4.25
N PRO A 47 -1.16 17.43 3.06
CA PRO A 47 -0.29 17.51 1.88
C PRO A 47 0.95 18.39 2.10
N SER A 48 0.82 19.47 2.86
CA SER A 48 1.92 20.42 3.12
C SER A 48 3.07 19.85 3.95
N THR A 49 2.87 18.70 4.61
CA THR A 49 3.94 18.03 5.37
C THR A 49 4.72 17.02 4.51
N GLY A 50 4.42 16.91 3.21
CA GLY A 50 5.04 15.92 2.34
C GLY A 50 4.72 14.48 2.75
N SER A 51 3.56 14.28 3.40
CA SER A 51 3.15 12.98 3.91
C SER A 51 2.90 11.99 2.79
N PHE A 52 3.27 10.73 3.03
CA PHE A 52 3.02 9.64 2.10
C PHE A 52 2.71 8.36 2.86
N VAL A 53 2.09 7.42 2.16
CA VAL A 53 1.88 6.04 2.60
C VAL A 53 2.74 5.14 1.73
N ARG A 54 3.52 4.26 2.36
CA ARG A 54 4.34 3.25 1.69
C ARG A 54 3.75 1.88 1.96
N ILE A 55 3.44 1.15 0.89
CA ILE A 55 2.96 -0.23 0.94
C ILE A 55 4.09 -1.09 0.39
N SER A 56 4.72 -1.89 1.24
CA SER A 56 5.92 -2.67 0.90
C SER A 56 5.71 -4.17 1.04
N ASN A 57 6.75 -4.95 0.74
CA ASN A 57 6.76 -6.41 0.81
C ASN A 57 5.75 -7.08 -0.13
N LEU A 58 5.46 -6.47 -1.29
CA LEU A 58 4.55 -7.00 -2.30
C LEU A 58 5.27 -8.01 -3.20
N THR A 59 5.96 -8.97 -2.59
CA THR A 59 6.75 -9.99 -3.30
C THR A 59 5.84 -10.80 -4.23
N GLY A 60 6.27 -11.00 -5.47
CA GLY A 60 5.49 -11.69 -6.49
C GLY A 60 4.50 -10.78 -7.24
N ALA A 61 4.22 -9.57 -6.78
CA ALA A 61 3.52 -8.59 -7.59
C ALA A 61 4.46 -8.04 -8.68
N SER A 62 3.96 -7.90 -9.89
CA SER A 62 4.68 -7.36 -11.04
C SER A 62 3.89 -6.22 -11.66
N PHE A 63 4.55 -5.07 -11.85
CA PHE A 63 4.01 -3.94 -12.62
C PHE A 63 5.20 -3.09 -13.10
N PRO A 64 5.14 -2.42 -14.26
CA PRO A 64 6.24 -1.56 -14.68
C PRO A 64 6.54 -0.47 -13.65
N THR A 65 7.81 -0.31 -13.23
CA THR A 65 8.23 0.79 -12.36
C THR A 65 7.76 2.13 -12.94
N GLY A 66 7.14 2.96 -12.10
CA GLY A 66 6.62 4.27 -12.50
C GLY A 66 5.21 4.54 -11.99
N VAL A 67 4.46 5.34 -12.76
CA VAL A 67 3.11 5.78 -12.37
C VAL A 67 2.14 4.61 -12.45
N MET A 68 1.49 4.35 -11.33
CA MET A 68 0.43 3.34 -11.17
C MET A 68 -0.90 4.04 -10.89
N ALA A 69 -1.97 3.57 -11.53
CA ALA A 69 -3.32 4.05 -11.25
C ALA A 69 -3.79 3.56 -9.88
N VAL A 70 -4.32 4.47 -9.07
CA VAL A 70 -4.94 4.16 -7.78
C VAL A 70 -6.45 4.29 -7.94
N LEU A 71 -7.13 3.21 -7.59
CA LEU A 71 -8.56 3.02 -7.77
C LEU A 71 -9.26 3.19 -6.42
N ASN A 72 -10.51 3.67 -6.46
CA ASN A 72 -11.35 3.57 -5.28
C ASN A 72 -11.61 2.10 -4.96
N ALA A 73 -11.56 1.74 -3.68
CA ALA A 73 -12.00 0.43 -3.21
C ALA A 73 -13.52 0.45 -2.95
N SER A 74 -13.94 0.04 -1.74
CA SER A 74 -15.33 0.01 -1.32
C SER A 74 -15.97 1.39 -1.15
N SER A 75 -15.17 2.44 -0.95
CA SER A 75 -15.67 3.81 -0.72
C SER A 75 -15.18 4.77 -1.83
N PRO A 76 -16.09 5.56 -2.42
CA PRO A 76 -15.72 6.54 -3.43
C PRO A 76 -14.90 7.68 -2.81
N GLY A 77 -13.95 8.22 -3.57
CA GLY A 77 -13.18 9.39 -3.16
C GLY A 77 -12.10 9.10 -2.13
N HIS A 78 -11.65 7.86 -1.95
CA HIS A 78 -10.41 7.63 -1.20
C HIS A 78 -9.19 7.77 -2.10
N ALA A 79 -9.25 7.29 -3.35
CA ALA A 79 -8.12 7.30 -4.27
C ALA A 79 -7.69 8.70 -4.74
N HIS A 80 -8.63 9.65 -4.84
CA HIS A 80 -8.30 11.03 -5.25
C HIS A 80 -7.36 11.75 -4.29
N ARG A 81 -7.20 11.23 -3.07
CA ARG A 81 -6.35 11.82 -2.03
C ARG A 81 -4.88 11.45 -2.19
N PHE A 82 -4.53 10.63 -3.19
CA PHE A 82 -3.18 10.12 -3.39
C PHE A 82 -2.63 10.39 -4.79
N ALA A 83 -1.35 10.74 -4.87
CA ALA A 83 -0.62 10.89 -6.13
C ALA A 83 0.73 10.17 -6.12
N HIS A 84 1.32 10.05 -7.32
CA HIS A 84 2.58 9.35 -7.55
C HIS A 84 3.83 10.13 -7.13
N ALA A 85 3.75 11.45 -7.01
CA ALA A 85 4.90 12.31 -6.72
C ALA A 85 4.57 13.35 -5.64
N PRO A 86 5.58 13.80 -4.87
CA PRO A 86 5.39 14.89 -3.93
C PRO A 86 5.01 16.19 -4.66
N GLY A 87 3.98 16.87 -4.18
CA GLY A 87 3.51 18.14 -4.76
C GLY A 87 2.59 18.01 -5.97
N ASP A 88 2.32 16.79 -6.45
CA ASP A 88 1.25 16.56 -7.43
C ASP A 88 -0.13 16.84 -6.80
N THR A 89 -1.10 17.25 -7.61
CA THR A 89 -2.47 17.57 -7.19
C THR A 89 -3.54 16.82 -7.99
N ALA A 90 -3.15 16.01 -8.98
CA ALA A 90 -4.09 15.32 -9.86
C ALA A 90 -4.88 14.18 -9.17
N GLY A 91 -4.30 13.59 -8.10
CA GLY A 91 -4.89 12.47 -7.39
C GLY A 91 -4.88 11.16 -8.21
N TYR A 92 -5.53 10.11 -7.68
CA TYR A 92 -5.74 8.81 -8.36
C TYR A 92 -4.49 8.11 -8.88
N SER A 93 -3.31 8.42 -8.33
CA SER A 93 -2.06 7.84 -8.77
C SER A 93 -1.13 7.48 -7.60
N GLY A 94 -0.19 6.59 -7.87
CA GLY A 94 0.86 6.16 -6.97
C GLY A 94 2.12 5.86 -7.76
N TYR A 95 3.26 5.75 -7.08
CA TYR A 95 4.52 5.35 -7.71
C TYR A 95 4.87 3.93 -7.31
N TRP A 96 4.91 3.04 -8.29
CA TRP A 96 5.33 1.66 -8.14
C TRP A 96 6.84 1.54 -8.37
N ASP A 97 7.52 0.88 -7.45
CA ASP A 97 8.90 0.41 -7.63
C ASP A 97 8.89 -1.11 -7.75
N ASP A 98 9.12 -1.62 -8.96
CA ASP A 98 9.13 -3.05 -9.22
C ASP A 98 10.36 -3.76 -8.68
N ALA A 99 11.48 -3.04 -8.51
CA ALA A 99 12.69 -3.62 -7.93
C ALA A 99 12.54 -3.76 -6.41
N ALA A 100 11.97 -2.75 -5.75
CA ALA A 100 11.71 -2.79 -4.31
C ALA A 100 10.44 -3.58 -3.94
N LYS A 101 9.53 -3.79 -4.90
CA LYS A 101 8.19 -4.37 -4.70
C LYS A 101 7.33 -3.56 -3.73
N GLU A 102 7.22 -2.26 -4.03
CA GLU A 102 6.55 -1.29 -3.17
C GLU A 102 5.73 -0.26 -3.96
N LEU A 103 4.66 0.23 -3.34
CA LEU A 103 3.82 1.31 -3.82
C LEU A 103 3.90 2.52 -2.87
N MET A 104 4.22 3.68 -3.44
CA MET A 104 4.24 4.98 -2.77
C MET A 104 2.99 5.77 -3.13
N LEU A 105 2.33 6.33 -2.11
CA LEU A 105 1.13 7.15 -2.23
C LEU A 105 1.34 8.48 -1.52
N TYR A 106 1.60 9.56 -2.26
CA TYR A 106 1.76 10.90 -1.69
C TYR A 106 0.38 11.52 -1.41
N VAL A 107 0.21 12.09 -0.22
CA VAL A 107 -1.06 12.68 0.22
C VAL A 107 -1.27 14.02 -0.47
N VAL A 108 -2.34 14.17 -1.25
CA VAL A 108 -2.71 15.40 -1.96
C VAL A 108 -3.97 16.07 -1.42
N ALA A 109 -4.73 15.36 -0.59
CA ALA A 109 -5.82 15.91 0.21
C ALA A 109 -5.72 15.39 1.65
N PRO A 110 -6.11 16.17 2.67
CA PRO A 110 -5.94 15.78 4.07
C PRO A 110 -6.56 14.41 4.39
N LEU A 111 -5.91 13.63 5.25
CA LEU A 111 -6.51 12.41 5.82
C LEU A 111 -6.89 12.67 7.28
N ASP A 112 -8.12 12.31 7.62
CA ASP A 112 -8.69 12.47 8.94
C ASP A 112 -8.17 11.39 9.90
N VAL A 113 -8.00 11.77 11.17
CA VAL A 113 -7.54 10.87 12.23
C VAL A 113 -8.55 9.74 12.41
N ALA A 114 -8.04 8.51 12.57
CA ALA A 114 -8.83 7.31 12.83
C ALA A 114 -9.95 7.04 11.80
N THR A 115 -9.89 7.68 10.63
CA THR A 115 -10.81 7.43 9.52
C THR A 115 -10.22 6.37 8.59
N PRO A 116 -10.94 5.29 8.30
CA PRO A 116 -10.46 4.25 7.40
C PRO A 116 -10.51 4.74 5.94
N TYR A 117 -9.35 4.74 5.29
CA TYR A 117 -9.20 4.95 3.86
C TYR A 117 -8.89 3.62 3.19
N ALA A 118 -9.56 3.39 2.05
CA ALA A 118 -9.47 2.15 1.29
C ALA A 118 -9.19 2.48 -0.17
N VAL A 119 -8.07 1.96 -0.68
CA VAL A 119 -7.63 2.15 -2.07
C VAL A 119 -7.34 0.79 -2.70
N ALA A 120 -7.43 0.73 -4.02
CA ALA A 120 -7.10 -0.48 -4.77
C ALA A 120 -6.12 -0.17 -5.90
N PHE A 121 -5.32 -1.15 -6.30
CA PHE A 121 -4.40 -1.05 -7.43
C PHE A 121 -4.21 -2.41 -8.08
N ARG A 122 -3.72 -2.43 -9.31
CA ARG A 122 -3.59 -3.64 -10.12
C ARG A 122 -2.14 -4.01 -10.34
N VAL A 123 -1.83 -5.29 -10.13
CA VAL A 123 -0.51 -5.89 -10.36
C VAL A 123 -0.69 -7.23 -11.07
N GLU A 124 0.32 -7.70 -11.78
CA GLU A 124 0.35 -9.02 -12.39
C GLU A 124 1.04 -10.03 -11.48
N ASN A 125 0.61 -11.29 -11.51
CA ASN A 125 1.37 -12.38 -10.92
C ASN A 125 2.57 -12.74 -11.81
N PRO A 126 3.68 -13.29 -11.25
CA PRO A 126 4.83 -13.68 -12.04
C PRO A 126 4.44 -14.82 -13.00
N PRO A 127 5.08 -14.94 -14.17
CA PRO A 127 4.80 -16.01 -15.12
C PRO A 127 5.31 -17.40 -14.65
N ALA A 128 6.12 -17.48 -13.60
CA ALA A 128 6.63 -18.74 -13.08
C ALA A 128 5.51 -19.50 -12.35
N GLU A 129 5.06 -20.59 -12.97
CA GLU A 129 4.28 -21.63 -12.29
C GLU A 129 4.96 -21.97 -10.97
N GLN A 130 4.21 -21.89 -9.87
CA GLN A 130 4.58 -22.65 -8.68
C GLN A 130 4.53 -24.12 -9.11
N GLY A 131 5.67 -24.66 -9.52
CA GLY A 131 5.80 -26.09 -9.82
C GLY A 131 5.23 -26.88 -8.65
N PRO A 132 4.50 -27.98 -8.90
CA PRO A 132 3.87 -28.73 -7.83
C PRO A 132 4.92 -29.08 -6.76
N PRO A 133 4.56 -29.07 -5.46
CA PRO A 133 5.45 -29.57 -4.43
C PRO A 133 5.92 -30.95 -4.88
N THR A 134 7.24 -31.15 -4.97
CA THR A 134 7.80 -32.46 -5.29
C THR A 134 7.32 -33.39 -4.19
N ALA A 135 6.32 -34.22 -4.47
CA ALA A 135 5.93 -35.28 -3.56
C ALA A 135 7.19 -36.11 -3.29
N PRO A 136 7.51 -36.45 -2.03
CA PRO A 136 8.57 -37.40 -1.78
C PRO A 136 8.22 -38.67 -2.54
N GLY A 137 9.08 -39.07 -3.47
CA GLY A 137 8.87 -40.24 -4.32
C GLY A 137 8.58 -41.45 -3.45
N GLY A 138 7.48 -42.13 -3.75
CA GLY A 138 7.20 -43.43 -3.18
C GLY A 138 8.31 -44.41 -3.58
N GLY A 139 8.92 -45.01 -2.58
CA GLY A 139 9.81 -46.17 -2.66
C GLY A 139 9.57 -47.04 -1.44
#